data_AF-A0A427TYU9-F1
#
_entry.id   AF-A0A427TYU9-F1
#
_cell.length_a   1.000
_cell.length_b   1.000
_cell.length_c   1.000
_cell.angle_alpha   90.00
_cell.angle_beta   90.00
_cell.angle_gamma   90.00
#
_symmetry.space_group_name_H-M   'P 1'
#
loop_
_entity.id
_entity.type
_entity.pdbx_description
1 polymer ?
#
loop_
_entity_poly.entity_id
_entity_poly.type
_entity_poly.pdbx_seq_one_letter_code
_entity_poly.pdbx_strand_id
1 'polypeptide(L)'
;MTVVIDANGQLRELTPGEAPRAGEVIVDFGQSTPAATDLEAQLVTDDGEAFDVDLDSEIASIFEQIEQGVDPTQNEDFATAAGGQNGSSPTGTGDVDRTAIQTRASTDFDTVGLESQGLSETQSLALLDLVTEAIIADNLLVADTLLVDDNSPVFTPNDGINYSFSYNENSADSDVLGTVSASDADGENVTYSISTNVSSGGNALFEINPTSGAISLTAAGVSAFANDFELNPNVHNLVVTATEDAGLGSVQTATVNVALTELNLDDNAPEFGQASYAFSYNENRVDSDVLGTVSASDADGENVTYSISTNVSSGGNALFEINPTSGA
;
A
#
# COMPACT_ATOMS: atom_id res chain seq x y z
N MET A 1 6.92 -18.56 34.45
CA MET A 1 7.45 -19.95 34.43
C MET A 1 8.91 -19.82 34.74
N THR A 2 9.49 -20.66 35.59
CA THR A 2 10.92 -20.55 35.95
C THR A 2 11.66 -21.79 35.48
N VAL A 3 12.66 -21.60 34.64
CA VAL A 3 13.51 -22.66 34.10
C VAL A 3 14.91 -22.49 34.67
N VAL A 4 15.63 -23.60 34.84
CA VAL A 4 17.05 -23.55 35.19
C VAL A 4 17.92 -24.25 34.14
N ILE A 5 19.12 -23.74 33.97
CA ILE A 5 20.16 -24.23 33.07
C ILE A 5 21.33 -24.75 33.91
N ASP A 6 21.59 -26.05 33.86
CA ASP A 6 22.74 -26.63 34.58
C ASP A 6 24.08 -26.34 33.91
N ALA A 7 25.20 -26.66 34.57
CA ALA A 7 26.55 -26.43 34.05
C ALA A 7 26.86 -27.09 32.70
N ASN A 8 26.08 -28.11 32.29
CA ASN A 8 26.20 -28.80 31.00
C ASN A 8 25.22 -28.24 29.94
N GLY A 9 24.49 -27.17 30.25
CA GLY A 9 23.50 -26.56 29.36
C GLY A 9 22.15 -27.30 29.32
N GLN A 10 21.87 -28.22 30.25
CA GLN A 10 20.59 -28.92 30.28
C GLN A 10 19.50 -28.08 30.95
N LEU A 11 18.36 -27.95 30.27
CA LEU A 11 17.18 -27.24 30.76
C LEU A 11 16.32 -28.15 31.64
N ARG A 12 15.79 -27.61 32.73
CA ARG A 12 14.68 -28.22 33.48
C ARG A 12 13.79 -27.15 34.09
N GLU A 13 12.52 -27.49 34.29
CA GLU A 13 11.60 -26.66 35.06
C GLU A 13 11.99 -26.68 36.55
N LEU A 14 11.98 -25.51 37.19
CA LEU A 14 12.16 -25.39 38.64
C LEU A 14 10.77 -25.43 39.30
N THR A 15 10.49 -26.48 40.06
CA THR A 15 9.16 -26.64 40.66
C THR A 15 8.93 -25.66 41.82
N PRO A 16 7.69 -25.19 42.05
CA PRO A 16 7.43 -24.23 43.12
C PRO A 16 7.88 -24.74 44.50
N GLY A 17 8.81 -24.02 45.14
CA GLY A 17 9.37 -24.38 46.45
C GLY A 17 10.61 -25.30 46.40
N GLU A 18 11.06 -25.69 45.21
CA GLU A 18 12.34 -26.34 45.00
C GLU A 18 13.48 -25.30 45.04
N ALA A 19 14.54 -25.59 45.80
CA ALA A 19 15.72 -24.74 45.81
C ALA A 19 16.60 -25.04 44.58
N PRO A 20 17.07 -24.02 43.85
CA PRO A 20 18.02 -24.20 42.77
C PRO A 20 19.36 -24.70 43.31
N ARG A 21 20.12 -25.38 42.46
CA ARG A 21 21.42 -25.95 42.81
C ARG A 21 22.54 -24.95 42.51
N ALA A 22 23.62 -25.06 43.26
CA ALA A 22 24.87 -24.36 42.94
C ALA A 22 25.28 -24.61 41.48
N GLY A 23 25.61 -23.53 40.78
CA GLY A 23 26.00 -23.52 39.38
C GLY A 23 24.84 -23.53 38.39
N GLU A 24 23.57 -23.52 38.81
CA GLU A 24 22.42 -23.38 37.89
C GLU A 24 22.20 -21.90 37.52
N VAL A 25 21.82 -21.63 36.27
CA VAL A 25 21.29 -20.32 35.83
C VAL A 25 19.77 -20.38 35.87
N ILE A 26 19.14 -19.53 36.66
CA ILE A 26 17.69 -19.37 36.75
C ILE A 26 17.26 -18.38 35.67
N VAL A 27 16.21 -18.72 34.93
CA VAL A 27 15.58 -17.83 33.95
C VAL A 27 14.09 -17.75 34.30
N ASP A 28 13.63 -16.55 34.67
CA ASP A 28 12.22 -16.30 34.94
C ASP A 28 11.55 -15.64 33.74
N PHE A 29 10.48 -16.29 33.28
CA PHE A 29 9.56 -15.78 32.28
C PHE A 29 8.34 -15.27 33.05
N GLY A 30 8.22 -13.95 33.24
CA GLY A 30 7.18 -13.32 34.06
C GLY A 30 5.73 -13.82 33.83
N GLN A 31 4.80 -13.49 34.73
CA GLN A 31 3.41 -14.03 34.73
C GLN A 31 2.43 -13.35 33.74
N SER A 32 2.91 -12.50 32.86
CA SER A 32 2.14 -11.87 31.78
C SER A 32 2.97 -11.95 30.50
N THR A 33 2.31 -12.07 29.35
CA THR A 33 2.91 -12.20 28.00
C THR A 33 4.28 -11.52 27.92
N PRO A 34 5.36 -12.26 27.63
CA PRO A 34 6.71 -11.77 27.80
C PRO A 34 7.01 -10.76 26.70
N ALA A 35 6.84 -9.47 26.99
CA ALA A 35 7.68 -8.52 26.28
C ALA A 35 9.14 -8.93 26.54
N ALA A 36 10.00 -8.93 25.52
CA ALA A 36 11.41 -9.33 25.63
C ALA A 36 12.21 -8.58 26.73
N THR A 37 11.61 -7.55 27.35
CA THR A 37 12.13 -6.77 28.47
C THR A 37 11.90 -7.38 29.85
N ASP A 38 11.07 -8.42 29.99
CA ASP A 38 10.67 -9.00 31.29
C ASP A 38 11.38 -10.35 31.59
N LEU A 39 12.45 -10.65 30.85
CA LEU A 39 13.29 -11.84 31.06
C LEU A 39 14.40 -11.51 32.06
N GLU A 40 14.34 -12.11 33.26
CA GLU A 40 15.40 -12.00 34.26
C GLU A 40 16.19 -13.32 34.32
N ALA A 41 17.52 -13.23 34.25
CA ALA A 41 18.42 -14.38 34.39
C ALA A 41 19.36 -14.20 35.59
N GLN A 42 19.50 -15.22 36.42
CA GLN A 42 20.34 -15.21 37.62
C GLN A 42 21.25 -16.43 37.71
N LEU A 43 22.53 -16.25 38.01
CA LEU A 43 23.47 -17.36 38.27
C LEU A 43 23.49 -17.69 39.78
N VAL A 44 23.32 -18.97 40.12
CA VAL A 44 23.45 -19.46 41.51
C VAL A 44 24.89 -19.87 41.77
N THR A 45 25.53 -19.21 42.74
CA THR A 45 26.91 -19.49 43.14
C THR A 45 27.03 -20.74 44.02
N ASP A 46 28.27 -21.20 44.24
CA ASP A 46 28.57 -22.37 45.08
C ASP A 46 28.08 -22.24 46.54
N ASP A 47 27.92 -21.00 47.02
CA ASP A 47 27.40 -20.70 48.36
C ASP A 47 25.86 -20.66 48.41
N GLY A 48 25.19 -20.83 47.26
CA GLY A 48 23.72 -20.86 47.13
C GLY A 48 23.06 -19.49 46.94
N GLU A 49 23.84 -18.42 46.79
CA GLU A 49 23.36 -17.07 46.51
C GLU A 49 23.17 -16.87 45.00
N ALA A 50 22.08 -16.21 44.59
CA ALA A 50 21.75 -15.91 43.19
C ALA A 50 22.18 -14.47 42.83
N PHE A 51 22.79 -14.30 41.65
CA PHE A 51 23.26 -13.02 41.13
C PHE A 51 22.66 -12.73 39.76
N ASP A 52 22.16 -11.52 39.53
CA ASP A 52 21.64 -11.11 38.23
C ASP A 52 22.74 -11.13 37.17
N VAL A 53 22.43 -11.75 36.03
CA VAL A 53 23.25 -11.70 34.82
C VAL A 53 22.93 -10.39 34.10
N ASP A 54 23.41 -9.27 34.66
CA ASP A 54 23.15 -7.91 34.16
C ASP A 54 24.39 -7.31 33.49
N LEU A 55 24.34 -7.18 32.16
CA LEU A 55 25.40 -6.55 31.36
C LEU A 55 25.35 -5.01 31.42
N ASP A 56 24.21 -4.42 31.80
CA ASP A 56 23.98 -2.98 31.68
C ASP A 56 24.73 -2.20 32.77
N SER A 57 24.87 -2.77 33.97
CA SER A 57 25.58 -2.11 35.08
C SER A 57 27.09 -1.99 34.84
N GLU A 58 27.73 -3.04 34.29
CA GLU A 58 29.15 -3.00 33.91
C GLU A 58 29.39 -2.00 32.77
N ILE A 59 28.54 -2.05 31.73
CA ILE A 59 28.61 -1.13 30.58
C ILE A 59 28.36 0.32 31.01
N ALA A 60 27.39 0.58 31.87
CA ALA A 60 27.10 1.92 32.40
C ALA A 60 28.29 2.49 33.18
N SER A 61 28.97 1.65 33.98
CA SER A 61 30.17 2.08 34.73
C SER A 61 31.36 2.41 33.82
N ILE A 62 31.48 1.73 32.66
CA ILE A 62 32.50 2.01 31.65
C ILE A 62 32.20 3.36 30.98
N PHE A 63 30.94 3.63 30.61
CA PHE A 63 30.53 4.91 30.03
C PHE A 63 30.78 6.07 31.00
N GLU A 64 30.48 5.90 32.29
CA GLU A 64 30.74 6.92 33.31
C GLU A 64 32.24 7.25 33.44
N GLN A 65 33.12 6.24 33.40
CA GLN A 65 34.57 6.44 33.43
C GLN A 65 35.08 7.20 32.20
N ILE A 66 34.56 6.89 31.01
CA ILE A 66 34.90 7.59 29.76
C ILE A 66 34.45 9.05 29.82
N GLU A 67 33.24 9.33 30.30
CA GLU A 67 32.73 10.69 30.47
C GLU A 67 33.55 11.51 31.48
N GLN A 68 34.10 10.86 32.49
CA GLN A 68 35.00 11.47 33.48
C GLN A 68 36.46 11.59 32.99
N GLY A 69 36.75 11.13 31.77
CA GLY A 69 38.09 11.17 31.16
C GLY A 69 39.08 10.20 31.80
N VAL A 70 38.59 9.18 32.52
CA VAL A 70 39.37 8.09 33.09
C VAL A 70 39.49 7.00 32.03
N ASP A 71 40.69 6.44 31.88
CA ASP A 71 40.91 5.27 31.02
C ASP A 71 40.32 4.02 31.71
N PRO A 72 39.25 3.42 31.15
CA PRO A 72 38.56 2.28 31.79
C PRO A 72 39.45 1.05 31.94
N THR A 73 40.56 0.98 31.19
CA THR A 73 41.47 -0.16 31.21
C THR A 73 42.48 -0.13 32.38
N GLN A 74 42.55 0.98 33.12
CA GLN A 74 43.48 1.15 34.26
C GLN A 74 42.94 0.57 35.57
N ASN A 75 41.65 0.21 35.63
CA ASN A 75 41.08 -0.48 36.77
C ASN A 75 41.01 -1.98 36.48
N GLU A 76 41.78 -2.79 37.21
CA GLU A 76 41.86 -4.25 37.00
C GLU A 76 40.50 -4.94 37.16
N ASP A 77 39.59 -4.38 37.95
CA ASP A 77 38.23 -4.91 38.15
C ASP A 77 37.28 -4.59 36.98
N PHE A 78 37.62 -3.62 36.12
CA PHE A 78 36.81 -3.17 34.97
C PHE A 78 37.54 -3.32 33.62
N ALA A 79 38.73 -3.92 33.63
CA ALA A 79 39.57 -4.16 32.45
C ALA A 79 39.08 -5.36 31.62
N THR A 80 37.77 -5.59 31.54
CA THR A 80 37.18 -6.66 30.70
C THR A 80 37.42 -6.39 29.21
N ALA A 81 37.46 -5.12 28.79
CA ALA A 81 37.81 -4.74 27.41
C ALA A 81 39.31 -4.87 27.05
N ALA A 82 40.19 -5.12 28.03
CA ALA A 82 41.64 -5.23 27.82
C ALA A 82 42.12 -6.69 27.70
N GLY A 83 41.21 -7.66 27.57
CA GLY A 83 41.56 -9.07 27.49
C GLY A 83 41.97 -9.69 28.83
N GLY A 84 41.37 -9.22 29.93
CA GLY A 84 41.32 -9.97 31.18
C GLY A 84 40.61 -11.31 31.03
N GLN A 85 40.61 -12.15 32.07
CA GLN A 85 40.05 -13.51 32.04
C GLN A 85 38.56 -13.57 31.63
N ASN A 86 37.84 -12.46 31.72
CA ASN A 86 36.39 -12.35 31.59
C ASN A 86 35.97 -11.31 30.53
N GLY A 87 36.72 -11.11 29.45
CA GLY A 87 36.26 -10.20 28.40
C GLY A 87 36.83 -10.49 27.02
N SER A 88 36.23 -9.86 26.02
CA SER A 88 36.61 -10.04 24.62
C SER A 88 38.03 -9.50 24.41
N SER A 89 38.96 -10.40 24.04
CA SER A 89 40.35 -10.04 23.76
C SER A 89 40.57 -10.01 22.25
N PRO A 90 41.35 -9.05 21.72
CA PRO A 90 41.83 -9.11 20.33
C PRO A 90 42.67 -10.39 20.16
N THR A 91 42.17 -11.37 19.42
CA THR A 91 42.99 -12.54 19.08
C THR A 91 43.94 -12.14 17.95
N GLY A 92 45.21 -12.52 18.08
CA GLY A 92 46.29 -11.99 17.28
C GLY A 92 46.14 -12.31 15.79
N THR A 93 45.71 -11.33 14.98
CA THR A 93 46.49 -10.61 13.94
C THR A 93 45.54 -9.91 12.98
N GLY A 94 45.34 -8.59 13.14
CA GLY A 94 44.71 -7.75 12.11
C GLY A 94 45.73 -7.36 11.04
N ASP A 95 45.41 -7.59 9.76
CA ASP A 95 46.27 -7.18 8.65
C ASP A 95 46.09 -5.67 8.39
N VAL A 96 47.20 -4.94 8.25
CA VAL A 96 47.20 -3.50 7.96
C VAL A 96 47.79 -3.29 6.57
N ASP A 97 46.93 -3.27 5.57
CA ASP A 97 47.38 -3.01 4.20
C ASP A 97 47.56 -1.50 3.98
N ARG A 98 48.76 -1.12 3.54
CA ARG A 98 49.12 0.28 3.29
C ARG A 98 49.30 0.50 1.80
N THR A 99 48.22 0.86 1.12
CA THR A 99 48.33 1.55 -0.18
C THR A 99 48.26 3.06 0.07
N ALA A 100 49.04 3.83 -0.70
CA ALA A 100 49.44 5.22 -0.40
C ALA A 100 48.30 6.28 -0.31
N ILE A 101 47.04 5.87 -0.16
CA ILE A 101 45.87 6.77 -0.15
C ILE A 101 44.85 6.38 0.94
N GLN A 102 44.98 5.25 1.66
CA GLN A 102 44.14 4.99 2.84
C GLN A 102 44.74 3.90 3.75
N THR A 103 44.74 4.13 5.06
CA THR A 103 44.97 3.06 6.05
C THR A 103 43.63 2.44 6.40
N ARG A 104 43.42 1.17 6.02
CA ARG A 104 42.33 0.34 6.57
C ARG A 104 42.94 -0.64 7.55
N ALA A 105 42.61 -0.48 8.83
CA ALA A 105 42.87 -1.49 9.84
C ALA A 105 41.59 -2.30 10.04
N SER A 106 41.70 -3.63 10.09
CA SER A 106 40.64 -4.53 10.52
C SER A 106 41.13 -5.26 11.77
N THR A 107 40.30 -5.30 12.80
CA THR A 107 40.54 -6.09 14.02
C THR A 107 39.36 -7.01 14.21
N ASP A 108 39.64 -8.31 14.29
CA ASP A 108 38.66 -9.32 14.67
C ASP A 108 38.61 -9.43 16.19
N PHE A 109 37.40 -9.46 16.74
CA PHE A 109 37.14 -9.70 18.16
C PHE A 109 36.63 -11.12 18.31
N ASP A 110 37.26 -11.90 19.18
CA ASP A 110 36.72 -13.19 19.60
C ASP A 110 35.90 -12.94 20.86
N THR A 111 34.58 -12.90 20.71
CA THR A 111 33.66 -12.81 21.84
C THR A 111 33.45 -14.24 22.35
N VAL A 112 34.05 -14.57 23.49
CA VAL A 112 33.51 -15.63 24.36
C VAL A 112 32.10 -15.18 24.80
N GLY A 113 31.12 -16.07 24.89
CA GLY A 113 29.73 -15.78 25.26
C GLY A 113 29.55 -15.10 26.63
N LEU A 114 28.73 -15.68 27.52
CA LEU A 114 28.46 -15.12 28.85
C LEU A 114 29.40 -15.69 29.93
N GLU A 115 30.54 -16.28 29.54
CA GLU A 115 31.49 -16.85 30.49
C GLU A 115 32.14 -15.77 31.37
N SER A 116 32.17 -14.53 30.89
CA SER A 116 32.54 -13.36 31.69
C SER A 116 31.65 -13.14 32.90
N GLN A 117 30.37 -13.52 32.78
CA GLN A 117 29.35 -13.49 33.82
C GLN A 117 29.33 -14.77 34.67
N GLY A 118 30.35 -15.63 34.53
CA GLY A 118 30.51 -16.86 35.30
C GLY A 118 29.75 -18.08 34.74
N LEU A 119 29.13 -17.96 33.56
CA LEU A 119 28.47 -19.09 32.90
C LEU A 119 29.50 -20.02 32.25
N SER A 120 29.19 -21.32 32.14
CA SER A 120 29.93 -22.19 31.23
C SER A 120 29.59 -21.86 29.76
N GLU A 121 30.43 -22.27 28.81
CA GLU A 121 30.17 -22.16 27.37
C GLU A 121 28.80 -22.79 27.02
N THR A 122 28.52 -23.97 27.58
CA THR A 122 27.25 -24.68 27.37
C THR A 122 26.06 -23.97 28.02
N GLN A 123 26.24 -23.28 29.15
CA GLN A 123 25.19 -22.45 29.76
C GLN A 123 24.91 -21.20 28.94
N SER A 124 25.96 -20.56 28.41
CA SER A 124 25.85 -19.38 27.56
C SER A 124 25.07 -19.68 26.28
N LEU A 125 25.36 -20.81 25.63
CA LEU A 125 24.64 -21.26 24.44
C LEU A 125 23.19 -21.62 24.74
N ALA A 126 22.93 -22.35 25.84
CA ALA A 126 21.58 -22.74 26.22
C ALA A 126 20.71 -21.54 26.61
N LEU A 127 21.28 -20.53 27.28
CA LEU A 127 20.58 -19.30 27.59
C LEU A 127 20.24 -18.50 26.32
N LEU A 128 21.18 -18.42 25.37
CA LEU A 128 20.96 -17.73 24.10
C LEU A 128 19.89 -18.42 23.24
N ASP A 129 19.89 -19.75 23.18
CA ASP A 129 18.89 -20.54 22.47
C ASP A 129 17.50 -20.33 23.09
N LEU A 130 17.42 -20.40 24.42
CA LEU A 130 16.19 -20.19 25.19
C LEU A 130 15.61 -18.77 25.00
N VAL A 131 16.45 -17.73 25.00
CA VAL A 131 16.03 -16.35 24.71
C VAL A 131 15.56 -16.21 23.27
N THR A 132 16.24 -16.86 22.32
CA THR A 132 15.84 -16.86 20.90
C THR A 132 14.49 -17.54 20.71
N GLU A 133 14.26 -18.69 21.34
CA GLU A 133 12.99 -19.40 21.33
C GLU A 133 11.87 -18.56 21.98
N ALA A 134 12.13 -17.86 23.08
CA ALA A 134 11.17 -16.99 23.74
C ALA A 134 10.78 -15.78 22.86
N ILE A 135 11.74 -15.16 22.17
CA ILE A 135 11.49 -14.08 21.20
C ILE A 135 10.68 -14.59 20.01
N ILE A 136 10.99 -15.78 19.50
CA ILE A 136 10.22 -16.40 18.40
C ILE A 136 8.79 -16.74 18.86
N ALA A 137 8.60 -17.22 20.09
CA ALA A 137 7.30 -17.53 20.65
C ALA A 137 6.42 -16.28 20.87
N ASP A 138 7.01 -15.15 21.28
CA ASP A 138 6.30 -13.88 21.41
C ASP A 138 5.91 -13.32 20.02
N ASN A 139 6.79 -13.42 19.03
CA ASN A 139 6.45 -13.13 17.62
C ASN A 139 5.38 -14.07 17.05
N LEU A 140 5.28 -15.31 17.54
CA LEU A 140 4.22 -16.24 17.14
C LEU A 140 2.86 -15.88 17.75
N LEU A 141 2.83 -15.24 18.93
CA LEU A 141 1.62 -14.69 19.54
C LEU A 141 1.16 -13.39 18.85
N VAL A 142 2.08 -12.56 18.34
CA VAL A 142 1.73 -11.45 17.45
C VAL A 142 1.26 -11.98 16.08
N ALA A 143 1.85 -13.08 15.59
CA ALA A 143 1.36 -13.75 14.39
C ALA A 143 -0.04 -14.35 14.59
N ASP A 144 -0.40 -14.87 15.76
CA ASP A 144 -1.76 -15.38 16.03
C ASP A 144 -2.84 -14.29 15.85
N THR A 145 -2.51 -13.01 16.06
CA THR A 145 -3.42 -11.88 15.75
C THR A 145 -3.41 -11.42 14.29
N LEU A 146 -2.42 -11.84 13.49
CA LEU A 146 -2.32 -11.57 12.05
C LEU A 146 -2.65 -12.80 11.19
N LEU A 147 -3.07 -13.90 11.81
CA LEU A 147 -3.41 -15.17 11.13
C LEU A 147 -4.89 -15.53 11.32
N VAL A 148 -5.68 -14.65 11.95
CA VAL A 148 -7.12 -14.78 12.06
C VAL A 148 -7.74 -13.82 11.08
N ASP A 149 -8.38 -14.37 10.06
CA ASP A 149 -9.22 -13.68 9.08
C ASP A 149 -10.47 -13.09 9.76
N ASP A 150 -10.33 -11.89 10.32
CA ASP A 150 -11.39 -11.17 11.05
C ASP A 150 -11.75 -9.81 10.44
N ASN A 151 -11.04 -9.39 9.38
CA ASN A 151 -11.33 -8.20 8.61
C ASN A 151 -11.72 -8.60 7.19
N SER A 152 -12.77 -7.96 6.66
CA SER A 152 -13.14 -8.12 5.26
C SER A 152 -12.56 -6.97 4.43
N PRO A 153 -12.44 -7.11 3.10
CA PRO A 153 -11.92 -6.05 2.25
C PRO A 153 -12.71 -4.74 2.41
N VAL A 154 -12.02 -3.61 2.52
CA VAL A 154 -12.65 -2.29 2.65
C VAL A 154 -12.28 -1.41 1.47
N PHE A 155 -13.29 -0.91 0.74
CA PHE A 155 -13.09 0.05 -0.34
C PHE A 155 -12.70 1.45 0.18
N THR A 156 -12.00 2.23 -0.65
CA THR A 156 -11.66 3.64 -0.42
C THR A 156 -12.31 4.59 -1.45
N PRO A 157 -13.65 4.81 -1.38
CA PRO A 157 -14.40 5.51 -2.42
C PRO A 157 -14.06 7.00 -2.52
N ASN A 158 -14.22 7.56 -3.71
CA ASN A 158 -13.98 8.99 -3.96
C ASN A 158 -15.23 9.88 -3.78
N ASP A 159 -16.41 9.30 -3.57
CA ASP A 159 -17.68 10.01 -3.37
C ASP A 159 -18.50 9.41 -2.21
N GLY A 160 -18.12 9.79 -0.99
CA GLY A 160 -18.75 9.31 0.23
C GLY A 160 -18.56 7.80 0.42
N ILE A 161 -19.62 7.03 0.23
CA ILE A 161 -19.60 5.56 0.35
C ILE A 161 -19.59 4.84 -1.01
N ASN A 162 -19.56 5.57 -2.12
CA ASN A 162 -19.58 5.02 -3.49
C ASN A 162 -18.46 5.66 -4.33
N TYR A 163 -18.22 5.08 -5.50
CA TYR A 163 -17.35 5.70 -6.50
C TYR A 163 -18.17 6.45 -7.54
N SER A 164 -17.65 7.60 -7.96
CA SER A 164 -18.18 8.38 -9.07
C SER A 164 -17.04 8.81 -9.98
N PHE A 165 -17.14 8.50 -11.27
CA PHE A 165 -16.17 8.90 -12.29
C PHE A 165 -16.88 9.51 -13.49
N SER A 166 -16.15 10.32 -14.25
CA SER A 166 -16.59 10.80 -15.55
C SER A 166 -15.57 10.43 -16.62
N TYR A 167 -16.05 10.10 -17.82
CA TYR A 167 -15.21 9.74 -18.96
C TYR A 167 -15.77 10.38 -20.22
N ASN A 168 -14.91 10.67 -21.19
CA ASN A 168 -15.36 11.17 -22.48
C ASN A 168 -15.99 10.04 -23.27
N GLU A 169 -17.03 10.33 -24.04
CA GLU A 169 -17.43 9.43 -25.12
C GLU A 169 -16.31 9.23 -26.15
N ASN A 170 -16.51 8.33 -27.11
CA ASN A 170 -15.46 7.93 -28.06
C ASN A 170 -14.18 7.37 -27.40
N SER A 171 -14.27 6.90 -26.16
CA SER A 171 -13.17 6.22 -25.46
C SER A 171 -12.84 4.87 -26.09
N ALA A 172 -11.56 4.52 -26.12
CA ALA A 172 -11.11 3.21 -26.53
C ALA A 172 -11.28 2.17 -25.40
N ASP A 173 -11.23 0.89 -25.74
CA ASP A 173 -11.24 -0.21 -24.77
C ASP A 173 -10.01 -0.20 -23.84
N SER A 174 -8.91 0.41 -24.28
CA SER A 174 -7.70 0.62 -23.46
C SER A 174 -7.78 1.77 -22.47
N ASP A 175 -8.80 2.63 -22.58
CA ASP A 175 -8.90 3.82 -21.73
C ASP A 175 -9.45 3.46 -20.35
N VAL A 176 -8.80 4.00 -19.31
CA VAL A 176 -9.22 3.79 -17.92
C VAL A 176 -10.24 4.87 -17.55
N LEU A 177 -11.50 4.46 -17.38
CA LEU A 177 -12.61 5.36 -17.02
C LEU A 177 -12.60 5.71 -15.53
N GLY A 178 -12.05 4.83 -14.71
CA GLY A 178 -11.99 4.96 -13.26
C GLY A 178 -11.16 3.84 -12.65
N THR A 179 -10.77 4.00 -11.39
CA THR A 179 -10.03 2.96 -10.66
C THR A 179 -10.58 2.87 -9.25
N VAL A 180 -11.03 1.68 -8.88
CA VAL A 180 -11.43 1.39 -7.50
C VAL A 180 -10.25 0.79 -6.74
N SER A 181 -10.25 0.98 -5.44
CA SER A 181 -9.28 0.35 -4.54
C SER A 181 -10.00 -0.17 -3.29
N ALA A 182 -9.57 -1.33 -2.84
CA ALA A 182 -9.88 -1.90 -1.55
C ALA A 182 -8.62 -2.51 -0.94
N SER A 183 -8.60 -2.58 0.38
CA SER A 183 -7.52 -3.21 1.15
C SER A 183 -8.11 -4.13 2.18
N ASP A 184 -7.44 -5.25 2.42
CA ASP A 184 -7.67 -6.07 3.59
C ASP A 184 -6.68 -5.70 4.71
N ALA A 185 -7.15 -5.64 5.95
CA ALA A 185 -6.33 -5.29 7.10
C ALA A 185 -5.54 -6.48 7.67
N ASP A 186 -5.95 -7.72 7.33
CA ASP A 186 -5.25 -8.96 7.69
C ASP A 186 -4.03 -9.20 6.77
N GLY A 187 -3.94 -8.47 5.65
CA GLY A 187 -2.78 -8.41 4.77
C GLY A 187 -2.94 -9.20 3.47
N GLU A 188 -4.09 -9.83 3.25
CA GLU A 188 -4.45 -10.51 2.02
C GLU A 188 -4.53 -9.55 0.83
N ASN A 189 -4.09 -10.03 -0.33
CA ASN A 189 -4.32 -9.30 -1.55
C ASN A 189 -5.81 -9.34 -1.91
N VAL A 190 -6.27 -8.28 -2.57
CA VAL A 190 -7.66 -8.16 -3.02
C VAL A 190 -7.71 -8.26 -4.53
N THR A 191 -8.64 -9.05 -5.03
CA THR A 191 -9.01 -9.13 -6.44
C THR A 191 -10.37 -8.49 -6.72
N TYR A 192 -10.54 -7.92 -7.90
CA TYR A 192 -11.74 -7.17 -8.29
C TYR A 192 -12.54 -7.87 -9.39
N SER A 193 -13.87 -7.77 -9.30
CA SER A 193 -14.80 -8.22 -10.35
C SER A 193 -16.04 -7.33 -10.39
N ILE A 194 -16.74 -7.27 -11.54
CA ILE A 194 -18.03 -6.58 -11.65
C ILE A 194 -19.16 -7.60 -11.46
N SER A 195 -19.93 -7.48 -10.38
CA SER A 195 -21.05 -8.38 -10.06
C SER A 195 -22.39 -7.91 -10.64
N THR A 196 -22.55 -6.60 -10.86
CA THR A 196 -23.68 -6.03 -11.62
C THR A 196 -23.13 -5.09 -12.69
N ASN A 197 -23.45 -5.38 -13.96
CA ASN A 197 -22.92 -4.68 -15.12
C ASN A 197 -24.04 -4.17 -16.02
N VAL A 198 -23.75 -3.15 -16.82
CA VAL A 198 -24.59 -2.72 -17.93
C VAL A 198 -24.35 -3.67 -19.12
N SER A 199 -25.40 -4.05 -19.84
CA SER A 199 -25.28 -4.97 -20.96
C SER A 199 -26.12 -4.56 -22.16
N SER A 200 -25.62 -4.87 -23.36
CA SER A 200 -26.34 -4.73 -24.63
C SER A 200 -26.20 -6.01 -25.44
N GLY A 201 -27.32 -6.52 -25.96
CA GLY A 201 -27.34 -7.78 -26.72
C GLY A 201 -26.82 -9.00 -25.94
N GLY A 202 -26.85 -8.97 -24.61
CA GLY A 202 -26.32 -10.02 -23.74
C GLY A 202 -24.81 -9.93 -23.45
N ASN A 203 -24.12 -8.91 -23.95
CA ASN A 203 -22.71 -8.67 -23.67
C ASN A 203 -22.55 -7.56 -22.61
N ALA A 204 -21.65 -7.76 -21.66
CA ALA A 204 -21.27 -6.73 -20.69
C ALA A 204 -20.55 -5.57 -21.40
N LEU A 205 -20.85 -4.33 -21.02
CA LEU A 205 -20.27 -3.14 -21.64
C LEU A 205 -19.01 -2.66 -20.94
N PHE A 206 -18.85 -2.96 -19.65
CA PHE A 206 -17.68 -2.58 -18.86
C PHE A 206 -16.90 -3.80 -18.39
N GLU A 207 -15.60 -3.63 -18.20
CA GLU A 207 -14.72 -4.62 -17.59
C GLU A 207 -13.86 -3.98 -16.51
N ILE A 208 -13.25 -4.82 -15.67
CA ILE A 208 -12.36 -4.39 -14.60
C ILE A 208 -11.10 -5.23 -14.61
N ASN A 209 -9.94 -4.59 -14.44
CA ASN A 209 -8.69 -5.29 -14.21
C ASN A 209 -8.72 -5.89 -12.79
N PRO A 210 -8.56 -7.22 -12.65
CA PRO A 210 -8.74 -7.90 -11.36
C PRO A 210 -7.66 -7.56 -10.34
N THR A 211 -6.52 -7.01 -10.75
CA THR A 211 -5.41 -6.68 -9.85
C THR A 211 -5.34 -5.18 -9.56
N SER A 212 -5.53 -4.33 -10.58
CA SER A 212 -5.41 -2.87 -10.40
C SER A 212 -6.72 -2.16 -10.08
N GLY A 213 -7.88 -2.82 -10.23
CA GLY A 213 -9.19 -2.19 -10.04
C GLY A 213 -9.55 -1.16 -11.12
N ALA A 214 -8.79 -1.08 -12.20
CA ALA A 214 -9.04 -0.16 -13.31
C ALA A 214 -10.24 -0.63 -14.13
N ILE A 215 -11.20 0.26 -14.36
CA ILE A 215 -12.43 0.01 -15.12
C ILE A 215 -12.26 0.58 -16.53
N SER A 216 -12.61 -0.21 -17.55
CA SER A 216 -12.58 0.16 -18.97
C SER A 216 -13.84 -0.35 -19.70
N LEU A 217 -14.01 0.06 -20.95
CA LEU A 217 -15.05 -0.49 -21.83
C LEU A 217 -14.61 -1.84 -22.39
N THR A 218 -15.56 -2.77 -22.54
CA THR A 218 -15.35 -3.92 -23.41
C THR A 218 -15.44 -3.49 -24.88
N ALA A 219 -15.01 -4.36 -25.81
CA ALA A 219 -15.25 -4.13 -27.24
C ALA A 219 -16.74 -3.93 -27.58
N ALA A 220 -17.67 -4.54 -26.82
CA ALA A 220 -19.09 -4.31 -26.97
C ALA A 220 -19.52 -2.94 -26.41
N GLY A 221 -18.90 -2.50 -25.31
CA GLY A 221 -19.10 -1.17 -24.71
C GLY A 221 -18.69 -0.04 -25.65
N VAL A 222 -17.52 -0.16 -26.28
CA VAL A 222 -17.00 0.83 -27.25
C VAL A 222 -17.96 1.09 -28.41
N SER A 223 -18.74 0.08 -28.82
CA SER A 223 -19.70 0.18 -29.93
C SER A 223 -21.16 0.38 -29.49
N ALA A 224 -21.40 0.60 -28.19
CA ALA A 224 -22.73 0.72 -27.61
C ALA A 224 -23.01 2.14 -27.12
N PHE A 225 -24.25 2.36 -26.69
CA PHE A 225 -24.73 3.61 -26.09
C PHE A 225 -23.94 4.09 -24.85
N ALA A 226 -23.05 3.25 -24.31
CA ALA A 226 -22.23 3.61 -23.15
C ALA A 226 -20.94 4.35 -23.55
N ASN A 227 -20.81 4.75 -24.81
CA ASN A 227 -19.66 5.47 -25.34
C ASN A 227 -20.07 6.45 -26.46
N ASP A 228 -21.30 6.95 -26.38
CA ASP A 228 -22.00 7.77 -27.37
C ASP A 228 -23.03 8.60 -26.57
N PHE A 229 -22.68 9.84 -26.27
CA PHE A 229 -23.43 10.72 -25.36
C PHE A 229 -24.81 11.06 -25.92
N GLU A 230 -24.95 11.10 -27.24
CA GLU A 230 -26.21 11.36 -27.93
C GLU A 230 -27.18 10.15 -27.79
N LEU A 231 -26.68 8.98 -27.37
CA LEU A 231 -27.45 7.78 -27.06
C LEU A 231 -27.66 7.55 -25.56
N ASN A 232 -28.79 8.02 -25.03
CA ASN A 232 -29.19 7.78 -23.65
C ASN A 232 -29.22 6.29 -23.22
N PRO A 233 -28.93 5.98 -21.94
CA PRO A 233 -28.57 6.91 -20.84
C PRO A 233 -27.07 7.20 -20.70
N ASN A 234 -26.73 8.40 -20.21
CA ASN A 234 -25.33 8.89 -20.11
C ASN A 234 -24.70 8.66 -18.71
N VAL A 235 -25.37 7.86 -17.87
CA VAL A 235 -24.88 7.47 -16.54
C VAL A 235 -25.08 5.98 -16.34
N HIS A 236 -23.99 5.28 -16.09
CA HIS A 236 -23.94 3.82 -15.95
C HIS A 236 -23.58 3.43 -14.53
N ASN A 237 -24.42 2.58 -13.92
CA ASN A 237 -24.21 2.11 -12.56
C ASN A 237 -23.73 0.67 -12.56
N LEU A 238 -22.60 0.43 -11.90
CA LEU A 238 -22.00 -0.88 -11.70
C LEU A 238 -21.99 -1.24 -10.22
N VAL A 239 -21.95 -2.53 -9.91
CA VAL A 239 -21.56 -3.03 -8.58
C VAL A 239 -20.27 -3.80 -8.73
N VAL A 240 -19.23 -3.32 -8.05
CA VAL A 240 -17.91 -3.96 -8.02
C VAL A 240 -17.77 -4.76 -6.73
N THR A 241 -17.22 -5.95 -6.84
CA THR A 241 -16.89 -6.83 -5.72
C THR A 241 -15.38 -6.92 -5.55
N ALA A 242 -14.92 -6.67 -4.33
CA ALA A 242 -13.58 -6.98 -3.85
C ALA A 242 -13.62 -8.34 -3.15
N THR A 243 -12.64 -9.20 -3.44
CA THR A 243 -12.51 -10.54 -2.87
C THR A 243 -11.07 -10.73 -2.45
N GLU A 244 -10.85 -11.04 -1.17
CA GLU A 244 -9.51 -11.35 -0.66
C GLU A 244 -9.01 -12.71 -1.19
N ASP A 245 -7.71 -12.89 -1.17
CA ASP A 245 -7.06 -14.17 -1.44
C ASP A 245 -7.34 -15.16 -0.30
N ALA A 246 -7.42 -16.46 -0.63
CA ALA A 246 -7.49 -17.48 0.42
C ALA A 246 -6.14 -17.61 1.14
N GLY A 247 -6.13 -17.79 2.46
CA GLY A 247 -4.88 -18.01 3.19
C GLY A 247 -5.02 -18.05 4.70
N LEU A 248 -5.74 -17.08 5.29
CA LEU A 248 -5.91 -16.98 6.74
C LEU A 248 -7.28 -17.45 7.23
N GLY A 249 -8.26 -17.60 6.33
CA GLY A 249 -9.58 -18.13 6.69
C GLY A 249 -10.53 -18.37 5.52
N SER A 250 -11.79 -17.99 5.74
CA SER A 250 -12.86 -18.18 4.77
C SER A 250 -13.01 -16.92 3.94
N VAL A 251 -12.61 -16.99 2.66
CA VAL A 251 -12.67 -15.89 1.70
C VAL A 251 -13.89 -14.99 1.89
N GLN A 252 -13.63 -13.77 2.33
CA GLN A 252 -14.58 -12.70 2.51
C GLN A 252 -14.63 -11.79 1.28
N THR A 253 -15.72 -11.02 1.19
CA THR A 253 -15.96 -10.13 0.06
C THR A 253 -16.65 -8.86 0.51
N ALA A 254 -16.38 -7.76 -0.18
CA ALA A 254 -17.12 -6.51 -0.05
C ALA A 254 -17.61 -6.03 -1.41
N THR A 255 -18.68 -5.23 -1.42
CA THR A 255 -19.24 -4.64 -2.65
C THR A 255 -19.36 -3.13 -2.54
N VAL A 256 -19.24 -2.44 -3.67
CA VAL A 256 -19.40 -0.98 -3.77
C VAL A 256 -20.12 -0.61 -5.06
N ASN A 257 -20.92 0.46 -5.02
CA ASN A 257 -21.52 1.01 -6.24
C ASN A 257 -20.54 1.95 -6.93
N VAL A 258 -20.53 1.91 -8.26
CA VAL A 258 -19.75 2.80 -9.11
C VAL A 258 -20.68 3.47 -10.11
N ALA A 259 -20.69 4.80 -10.15
CA ALA A 259 -21.36 5.57 -11.18
C ALA A 259 -20.33 6.08 -12.20
N LEU A 260 -20.55 5.81 -13.49
CA LEU A 260 -19.74 6.30 -14.60
C LEU A 260 -20.60 7.28 -15.42
N THR A 261 -20.18 8.53 -15.52
CA THR A 261 -20.89 9.59 -16.25
C THR A 261 -20.16 9.94 -17.53
N GLU A 262 -20.84 9.82 -18.67
CA GLU A 262 -20.31 10.24 -19.96
C GLU A 262 -20.21 11.76 -20.05
N LEU A 263 -19.17 12.24 -20.73
CA LEU A 263 -18.97 13.63 -21.09
C LEU A 263 -19.13 13.77 -22.60
N ASN A 264 -20.00 14.69 -22.99
CA ASN A 264 -20.24 15.05 -24.38
C ASN A 264 -18.98 15.68 -25.01
N LEU A 265 -18.65 15.25 -26.22
CA LEU A 265 -17.64 15.84 -27.09
C LEU A 265 -18.29 16.38 -28.37
N ASP A 266 -17.78 17.52 -28.85
CA ASP A 266 -18.11 18.08 -30.17
C ASP A 266 -17.52 17.18 -31.29
N ASP A 267 -18.28 16.14 -31.67
CA ASP A 267 -17.93 15.10 -32.63
C ASP A 267 -18.97 14.90 -33.75
N ASN A 268 -20.16 15.46 -33.58
CA ASN A 268 -21.20 15.59 -34.59
C ASN A 268 -21.10 16.95 -35.28
N ALA A 269 -21.44 16.98 -36.57
CA ALA A 269 -21.49 18.23 -37.31
C ALA A 269 -22.93 18.76 -37.37
N PRO A 270 -23.13 20.09 -37.49
CA PRO A 270 -24.47 20.64 -37.66
C PRO A 270 -25.16 20.08 -38.90
N GLU A 271 -26.35 19.50 -38.71
CA GLU A 271 -27.15 18.93 -39.78
C GLU A 271 -28.35 19.82 -40.12
N PHE A 272 -28.53 20.15 -41.39
CA PHE A 272 -29.74 20.83 -41.86
C PHE A 272 -30.95 19.89 -41.78
N GLY A 273 -32.08 20.43 -41.32
CA GLY A 273 -33.34 19.67 -41.24
C GLY A 273 -33.93 19.29 -42.61
N GLN A 274 -33.41 19.86 -43.71
CA GLN A 274 -33.79 19.52 -45.08
C GLN A 274 -32.55 19.45 -45.98
N ALA A 275 -32.53 18.51 -46.93
CA ALA A 275 -31.46 18.40 -47.93
C ALA A 275 -31.40 19.62 -48.88
N SER A 276 -32.52 20.33 -49.04
CA SER A 276 -32.58 21.58 -49.80
C SER A 276 -33.75 22.42 -49.35
N TYR A 277 -33.53 23.73 -49.23
CA TYR A 277 -34.57 24.72 -48.96
C TYR A 277 -34.90 25.48 -50.25
N ALA A 278 -36.19 25.69 -50.51
CA ALA A 278 -36.66 26.45 -51.65
C ALA A 278 -37.70 27.48 -51.19
N PHE A 279 -37.47 28.75 -51.54
CA PHE A 279 -38.33 29.85 -51.16
C PHE A 279 -38.84 30.59 -52.40
N SER A 280 -40.11 30.96 -52.38
CA SER A 280 -40.73 31.79 -53.41
C SER A 280 -41.16 33.12 -52.81
N TYR A 281 -40.87 34.21 -53.51
CA TYR A 281 -41.23 35.56 -53.09
C TYR A 281 -41.89 36.33 -54.22
N ASN A 282 -42.73 37.31 -53.85
CA ASN A 282 -43.34 38.20 -54.82
C ASN A 282 -42.33 39.28 -55.25
N GLU A 283 -42.48 39.80 -56.46
CA GLU A 283 -41.76 41.01 -56.85
C GLU A 283 -42.11 42.20 -55.94
N ASN A 284 -41.21 43.19 -55.87
CA ASN A 284 -41.35 44.43 -55.08
C ASN A 284 -41.30 44.24 -53.54
N ARG A 285 -40.51 43.27 -53.06
CA ARG A 285 -40.15 43.14 -51.64
C ARG A 285 -39.22 44.26 -51.19
N VAL A 286 -39.25 44.58 -49.90
CA VAL A 286 -38.29 45.50 -49.26
C VAL A 286 -37.15 44.72 -48.62
N ASP A 287 -36.04 45.41 -48.36
CA ASP A 287 -34.81 44.85 -47.80
C ASP A 287 -35.03 44.10 -46.46
N SER A 288 -35.99 44.57 -45.65
CA SER A 288 -36.32 43.93 -44.36
C SER A 288 -37.22 42.69 -44.46
N ASP A 289 -37.62 42.27 -45.67
CA ASP A 289 -38.53 41.14 -45.84
C ASP A 289 -37.77 39.81 -45.76
N VAL A 290 -38.11 38.98 -44.77
CA VAL A 290 -37.61 37.61 -44.66
C VAL A 290 -38.21 36.75 -45.78
N LEU A 291 -37.35 36.17 -46.61
CA LEU A 291 -37.76 35.33 -47.74
C LEU A 291 -38.03 33.88 -47.31
N GLY A 292 -37.34 33.43 -46.27
CA GLY A 292 -37.39 32.08 -45.74
C GLY A 292 -36.52 31.94 -44.51
N THR A 293 -36.48 30.74 -43.93
CA THR A 293 -35.58 30.43 -42.82
C THR A 293 -35.05 29.03 -43.02
N VAL A 294 -33.74 28.86 -42.95
CA VAL A 294 -33.08 27.56 -42.88
C VAL A 294 -32.80 27.21 -41.43
N SER A 295 -32.75 25.92 -41.12
CA SER A 295 -32.47 25.46 -39.77
C SER A 295 -31.55 24.25 -39.83
N ALA A 296 -30.49 24.30 -39.05
CA ALA A 296 -29.65 23.17 -38.72
C ALA A 296 -29.58 23.01 -37.21
N SER A 297 -29.29 21.81 -36.76
CA SER A 297 -29.07 21.46 -35.36
C SER A 297 -27.77 20.67 -35.24
N ASP A 298 -27.05 20.92 -34.16
CA ASP A 298 -25.95 20.08 -33.75
C ASP A 298 -26.46 19.07 -32.71
N ALA A 299 -26.00 17.81 -32.78
CA ALA A 299 -26.44 16.77 -31.86
C ALA A 299 -25.81 16.95 -30.48
N ASP A 300 -24.62 17.54 -30.45
CA ASP A 300 -23.79 17.72 -29.25
C ASP A 300 -24.26 18.92 -28.41
N GLY A 301 -25.07 19.80 -29.02
CA GLY A 301 -25.69 20.96 -28.40
C GLY A 301 -25.04 22.31 -28.77
N GLU A 302 -24.11 22.29 -29.72
CA GLU A 302 -23.34 23.44 -30.18
C GLU A 302 -24.22 24.50 -30.87
N ASN A 303 -23.80 25.75 -30.74
CA ASN A 303 -24.47 26.85 -31.43
C ASN A 303 -24.13 26.84 -32.93
N VAL A 304 -25.17 26.72 -33.75
CA VAL A 304 -25.05 26.78 -35.22
C VAL A 304 -24.94 28.23 -35.71
N THR A 305 -23.99 28.47 -36.62
CA THR A 305 -23.82 29.76 -37.32
C THR A 305 -24.02 29.62 -38.83
N TYR A 306 -24.86 30.47 -39.42
CA TYR A 306 -25.23 30.42 -40.85
C TYR A 306 -24.45 31.41 -41.72
N SER A 307 -24.13 31.02 -42.95
CA SER A 307 -23.55 31.90 -43.97
C SER A 307 -23.90 31.44 -45.39
N ILE A 308 -23.89 32.38 -46.35
CA ILE A 308 -24.09 32.08 -47.78
C ILE A 308 -22.73 31.99 -48.46
N SER A 309 -22.35 30.79 -48.90
CA SER A 309 -21.07 30.55 -49.60
C SER A 309 -21.08 31.03 -51.05
N THR A 310 -22.23 30.93 -51.73
CA THR A 310 -22.41 31.37 -53.12
C THR A 310 -23.65 32.25 -53.21
N ASN A 311 -23.45 33.50 -53.63
CA ASN A 311 -24.50 34.49 -53.70
C ASN A 311 -24.64 35.06 -55.12
N VAL A 312 -25.86 35.45 -55.48
CA VAL A 312 -26.09 36.21 -56.71
C VAL A 312 -25.68 37.65 -56.44
N SER A 313 -24.95 38.28 -57.36
CA SER A 313 -24.52 39.66 -57.20
C SER A 313 -24.97 40.55 -58.36
N SER A 314 -25.21 41.83 -58.04
CA SER A 314 -25.47 42.88 -59.02
C SER A 314 -24.59 44.09 -58.69
N GLY A 315 -23.82 44.58 -59.67
CA GLY A 315 -22.90 45.69 -59.45
C GLY A 315 -21.79 45.42 -58.42
N GLY A 316 -21.49 44.14 -58.15
CA GLY A 316 -20.49 43.73 -57.14
C GLY A 316 -21.04 43.53 -55.72
N ASN A 317 -22.34 43.80 -55.49
CA ASN A 317 -22.98 43.59 -54.19
C ASN A 317 -23.78 42.29 -54.17
N ALA A 318 -23.71 41.54 -53.07
CA ALA A 318 -24.58 40.39 -52.82
C ALA A 318 -26.05 40.82 -52.75
N LEU A 319 -26.96 40.00 -53.28
CA LEU A 319 -28.39 40.31 -53.35
C LEU A 319 -29.21 39.67 -52.22
N PHE A 320 -28.67 38.66 -51.56
CA PHE A 320 -29.31 37.98 -50.43
C PHE A 320 -28.41 38.03 -49.22
N GLU A 321 -29.00 38.06 -48.04
CA GLU A 321 -28.29 37.90 -46.77
C GLU A 321 -28.92 36.75 -45.98
N ILE A 322 -28.18 36.29 -44.97
CA ILE A 322 -28.67 35.35 -43.99
C ILE A 322 -28.26 35.86 -42.61
N ASN A 323 -29.19 35.84 -41.67
CA ASN A 323 -28.87 36.10 -40.30
C ASN A 323 -28.05 34.93 -39.72
N PRO A 324 -26.83 35.17 -39.20
CA PRO A 324 -25.93 34.12 -38.78
C PRO A 324 -26.42 33.31 -37.58
N THR A 325 -27.39 33.79 -36.80
CA THR A 325 -27.90 33.06 -35.63
C THR A 325 -29.31 32.51 -35.84
N SER A 326 -30.15 33.20 -36.63
CA SER A 326 -31.53 32.77 -36.86
C SER A 326 -31.75 31.98 -38.14
N GLY A 327 -30.79 31.98 -39.07
CA GLY A 327 -30.92 31.33 -40.38
C GLY A 327 -31.97 31.96 -41.30
N ALA A 328 -32.41 33.19 -41.01
CA ALA A 328 -33.45 33.92 -41.75
C ALA A 328 -32.86 34.82 -42.84
#